data_AF-A0A383AD09-F1
#
_entry.id   AF-A0A383AD09-F1
#
_cell.length_a   1.000
_cell.length_b   1.000
_cell.length_c   1.000
_cell.angle_alpha   90.00
_cell.angle_beta   90.00
_cell.angle_gamma   90.00
#
_symmetry.space_group_name_H-M   'P 1'
#
loop_
_entity.id
_entity.type
_entity.pdbx_description
1 polymer ?
#
loop_
_entity_poly.entity_id
_entity_poly.type
_entity_poly.pdbx_seq_one_letter_code
_entity_poly.pdbx_strand_id
1 'polypeptide(L)'
;MNIYYYANQVYEYSFSRPIYERLGGTFIVNKSSRLIRFKTYLRNGNNFPHKDKIFLNTPPVILRDITKPTDLDGVIISQSNTTINRDS
;
A
#
# COMPACT_ATOMS: atom_id res chain seq x y z
N MET A 1 -2.30 14.44 5.99
CA MET A 1 -1.89 14.18 4.59
C MET A 1 -1.82 12.68 4.39
N ASN A 2 -2.54 12.15 3.40
CA ASN A 2 -2.57 10.71 3.16
C ASN A 2 -1.36 10.30 2.31
N ILE A 3 -0.69 9.23 2.73
CA ILE A 3 0.44 8.66 2.00
C ILE A 3 0.03 7.27 1.53
N TYR A 4 0.22 7.03 0.24
CA TYR A 4 -0.05 5.76 -0.38
C TYR A 4 1.20 5.14 -0.97
N TYR A 5 1.35 3.83 -0.81
CA TYR A 5 2.50 3.07 -1.34
C TYR A 5 2.02 2.13 -2.43
N TYR A 6 2.44 2.38 -3.67
CA TYR A 6 2.13 1.51 -4.80
C TYR A 6 3.37 0.75 -5.26
N ALA A 7 3.18 -0.55 -5.48
CA ALA A 7 4.17 -1.39 -6.14
C ALA A 7 3.47 -2.44 -7.01
N ASN A 8 4.16 -2.91 -8.05
CA ASN A 8 3.61 -3.93 -8.93
C ASN A 8 3.66 -5.31 -8.28
N GLN A 9 4.67 -5.60 -7.49
CA GLN A 9 4.82 -6.90 -6.85
C GLN A 9 4.90 -6.75 -5.33
N VAL A 10 4.41 -7.77 -4.62
CA VAL A 10 4.34 -7.70 -3.15
C VAL A 10 5.72 -7.60 -2.50
N TYR A 11 6.76 -8.19 -3.11
CA TYR A 11 8.12 -8.09 -2.58
C TYR A 11 8.70 -6.68 -2.68
N GLU A 12 8.25 -5.86 -3.65
CA GLU A 12 8.71 -4.48 -3.87
C GLU A 12 8.26 -3.55 -2.72
N TYR A 13 7.24 -3.93 -1.96
CA TYR A 13 6.87 -3.19 -0.75
C TYR A 13 7.96 -3.19 0.32
N SER A 14 8.94 -4.09 0.24
CA SER A 14 10.12 -4.06 1.11
C SER A 14 10.90 -2.75 0.96
N PHE A 15 10.90 -2.12 -0.22
CA PHE A 15 11.53 -0.80 -0.44
C PHE A 15 10.71 0.35 0.17
N SER A 16 9.38 0.19 0.21
CA SER A 16 8.48 1.16 0.83
C SER A 16 8.41 1.01 2.35
N ARG A 17 8.82 -0.15 2.88
CA ARG A 17 8.72 -0.47 4.30
C ARG A 17 9.45 0.54 5.19
N PRO A 18 10.74 0.90 4.99
CA PRO A 18 11.40 1.90 5.84
C PRO A 18 10.68 3.26 5.88
N ILE A 19 10.02 3.64 4.78
CA ILE A 19 9.23 4.88 4.71
C ILE A 19 7.93 4.71 5.50
N TYR A 20 7.22 3.60 5.29
CA TYR A 20 6.01 3.25 6.03
C TYR A 20 6.28 3.24 7.54
N GLU A 21 7.37 2.62 7.99
CA GLU A 21 7.71 2.52 9.41
C GLU A 21 7.94 3.89 10.08
N ARG A 22 8.25 4.93 9.29
CA ARG A 22 8.42 6.31 9.79
C ARG A 22 7.17 7.17 9.65
N LEU A 23 6.42 7.02 8.56
CA LEU A 23 5.36 7.95 8.17
C LEU A 23 3.93 7.36 8.28
N GLY A 24 3.81 6.06 8.50
CA GLY A 24 2.53 5.35 8.39
C GLY A 24 2.00 5.39 6.95
N GLY A 25 0.68 5.29 6.77
CA GLY A 25 0.02 5.36 5.46
C GLY A 25 -0.62 4.05 5.02
N THR A 26 -0.96 3.96 3.74
CA THR A 26 -1.76 2.85 3.18
C THR A 26 -1.13 2.27 1.93
N PHE A 27 -1.04 0.94 1.84
CA PHE A 27 -0.55 0.25 0.66
C PHE A 27 -1.65 0.11 -0.39
N ILE A 28 -1.29 0.21 -1.66
CA ILE A 28 -2.20 0.00 -2.79
C ILE A 28 -1.80 -1.25 -3.55
N VAL A 29 -2.72 -2.19 -3.66
CA VAL A 29 -2.62 -3.34 -4.59
C VAL A 29 -3.67 -3.17 -5.69
N ASN A 30 -3.39 -3.66 -6.90
CA ASN A 30 -4.32 -3.57 -8.04
C ASN A 30 -5.07 -4.88 -8.35
N LYS A 31 -4.76 -5.99 -7.65
CA LYS A 31 -5.41 -7.30 -7.85
C LYS A 31 -5.71 -7.98 -6.52
N SER A 32 -6.84 -8.65 -6.42
CA SER A 32 -7.23 -9.40 -5.21
C SER A 32 -6.23 -10.52 -4.86
N SER A 33 -5.63 -11.17 -5.86
CA SER A 33 -4.56 -12.15 -5.63
C SER A 33 -3.31 -11.53 -4.98
N ARG A 34 -2.99 -10.27 -5.33
CA ARG A 34 -1.92 -9.49 -4.69
C ARG A 34 -2.30 -9.08 -3.27
N LEU A 35 -3.57 -8.78 -3.01
CA LEU A 35 -4.07 -8.51 -1.65
C LEU A 35 -3.86 -9.70 -0.71
N ILE A 36 -4.18 -10.92 -1.15
CA ILE A 36 -3.96 -12.14 -0.36
C ILE A 36 -2.46 -12.33 -0.09
N ARG A 37 -1.63 -12.24 -1.14
CA ARG A 37 -0.17 -12.33 -1.00
C ARG A 37 0.39 -11.25 -0.08
N PHE A 38 -0.13 -10.03 -0.15
CA PHE A 38 0.24 -8.92 0.73
C PHE A 38 -0.02 -9.27 2.19
N LYS A 39 -1.23 -9.75 2.52
CA LYS A 39 -1.59 -10.11 3.89
C LYS A 39 -0.74 -11.25 4.44
N THR A 40 -0.37 -12.21 3.59
CA THR A 40 0.53 -13.31 3.98
C THR A 40 1.97 -12.83 4.17
N TYR A 41 2.48 -12.01 3.25
CA TYR A 41 3.88 -11.58 3.21
C TYR A 41 4.20 -10.54 4.29
N LEU A 42 3.29 -9.60 4.54
CA LEU A 42 3.46 -8.52 5.54
C LEU A 42 2.67 -8.79 6.83
N ARG A 43 2.43 -10.07 7.14
CA ARG A 43 1.86 -10.48 8.42
C ARG A 43 2.75 -9.95 9.55
N ASN A 44 2.13 -9.36 10.57
CA ASN A 44 2.82 -8.68 11.68
C ASN A 44 3.75 -7.52 11.27
N GLY A 45 3.65 -7.03 10.03
CA GLY A 45 4.46 -5.93 9.51
C GLY A 45 3.89 -4.54 9.80
N ASN A 46 2.77 -4.44 10.54
CA ASN A 46 2.20 -3.15 10.91
C ASN A 46 2.87 -2.57 12.16
N ASN A 47 3.66 -1.50 11.96
CA ASN A 47 4.26 -0.71 13.04
C ASN A 47 3.33 0.40 13.59
N PHE A 48 2.19 0.63 12.93
CA PHE A 48 1.13 1.54 13.36
C PHE A 48 -0.16 0.74 13.58
N PRO A 49 -0.20 -0.23 14.50
CA PRO A 49 -1.44 -0.92 14.81
C PRO A 49 -2.38 0.12 15.43
N HIS A 50 -3.38 0.56 14.66
CA HIS A 50 -4.55 1.18 15.27
C HIS A 50 -5.09 0.22 16.35
N LYS A 51 -5.67 0.78 17.42
CA LYS A 51 -6.13 0.03 18.61
C LYS A 51 -7.12 -1.11 18.27
N ASP A 52 -7.68 -1.10 17.08
CA ASP A 52 -8.55 -2.15 16.56
C ASP A 52 -7.69 -3.25 15.92
N LYS A 53 -7.69 -4.41 16.56
CA LYS A 53 -6.93 -5.61 16.17
C LYS A 53 -7.23 -5.99 14.71
N ILE A 54 -6.39 -5.53 13.78
CA ILE A 54 -6.46 -5.94 12.38
C ILE A 54 -6.05 -7.41 12.30
N PHE A 55 -6.93 -8.27 11.80
CA PHE A 55 -6.64 -9.68 11.55
C PHE A 55 -5.32 -9.80 10.75
N LEU A 56 -4.33 -10.53 11.30
CA LEU A 56 -2.94 -10.68 10.81
C LEU A 56 -1.95 -9.53 11.07
N ASN A 57 -2.35 -8.44 11.74
CA ASN A 57 -1.50 -7.26 12.02
C ASN A 57 -0.70 -6.78 10.79
N THR A 58 -1.36 -6.78 9.62
CA THR A 58 -0.78 -6.32 8.36
C THR A 58 -0.96 -4.82 8.21
N PRO A 59 -0.06 -4.10 7.53
CA PRO A 59 -0.26 -2.70 7.21
C PRO A 59 -1.61 -2.46 6.50
N PRO A 60 -2.21 -1.26 6.64
CA PRO A 60 -3.40 -0.89 5.90
C PRO A 60 -3.17 -1.08 4.40
N VAL A 61 -4.13 -1.70 3.72
CA VAL A 61 -4.04 -1.98 2.29
C VAL A 61 -5.39 -1.82 1.62
N ILE A 62 -5.41 -1.15 0.46
CA ILE A 62 -6.59 -0.96 -0.37
C ILE A 62 -6.40 -1.60 -1.74
N LEU A 63 -7.50 -2.09 -2.31
CA LEU A 63 -7.56 -2.60 -3.67
C LEU A 63 -8.00 -1.48 -4.61
N ARG A 64 -7.07 -0.94 -5.39
CA ARG A 64 -7.32 0.14 -6.36
C ARG A 64 -6.48 -0.07 -7.62
N ASP A 65 -7.11 0.19 -8.77
CA ASP A 65 -6.43 0.22 -10.06
C ASP A 65 -5.91 1.63 -10.34
N ILE A 66 -4.64 1.87 -10.04
CA ILE A 66 -3.97 3.17 -10.21
C ILE A 66 -3.80 3.63 -11.66
N THR A 67 -4.11 2.76 -12.64
CA THR A 67 -4.06 3.10 -14.07
C THR A 67 -5.33 3.82 -14.53
N LYS A 68 -6.39 3.73 -13.73
CA LYS A 68 -7.65 4.46 -13.92
C LYS A 68 -7.63 5.74 -13.08
N PRO A 69 -8.46 6.75 -13.42
CA PRO A 69 -8.63 7.92 -12.58
C PRO A 69 -8.86 7.51 -11.13
N THR A 70 -8.06 8.08 -10.24
CA THR A 70 -7.99 7.71 -8.83
C THR A 70 -8.66 8.80 -7.99
N ASP A 71 -9.53 8.41 -7.08
CA ASP A 71 -10.19 9.29 -6.10
C ASP A 71 -9.32 9.54 -4.85
N LEU A 72 -8.07 9.08 -4.88
CA LEU A 72 -7.15 9.15 -3.75
C LEU A 72 -6.57 10.56 -3.59
N ASP A 73 -7.06 11.28 -2.59
CA ASP A 73 -6.48 12.55 -2.14
C ASP A 73 -5.23 12.30 -1.28
N GLY A 74 -4.05 12.66 -1.82
CA GLY A 74 -2.78 12.55 -1.12
C GLY A 74 -1.57 12.32 -2.03
N VAL A 75 -0.50 11.77 -1.47
CA VAL A 75 0.76 11.48 -2.18
C VAL A 75 0.88 9.99 -2.43
N ILE A 76 1.07 9.59 -3.68
CA ILE A 76 1.38 8.20 -4.06
C ILE A 76 2.89 8.05 -4.28
N ILE A 77 3.54 7.25 -3.44
CA ILE A 77 4.92 6.82 -3.61
C ILE A 77 4.90 5.53 -4.43
N SER A 78 5.29 5.64 -5.70
CA SER A 78 5.36 4.52 -6.64
C SER A 78 6.78 3.96 -6.71
N GLN A 79 6.92 2.67 -6.44
CA GLN A 79 8.17 1.92 -6.68
C GLN A 79 8.01 1.02 -7.90
N SER A 80 7.37 1.52 -8.96
CA SER A 80 7.05 0.75 -10.15
C SER A 80 7.13 1.61 -11.41
N ASN A 81 7.32 0.96 -12.56
CA ASN A 81 7.27 1.60 -13.86
C ASN A 81 5.84 1.77 -14.39
N THR A 82 4.82 1.50 -13.57
CA THR A 82 3.42 1.68 -13.99
C THR A 82 3.06 3.15 -13.98
N THR A 83 2.57 3.64 -15.11
CA THR A 83 1.99 4.98 -15.21
C THR A 83 0.79 5.09 -14.27
N ILE A 84 0.90 6.02 -13.32
CA ILE A 84 -0.21 6.39 -12.43
C ILE A 84 -1.04 7.45 -13.15
N ASN A 85 -2.33 7.17 -13.29
CA ASN A 85 -3.28 8.15 -13.79
C ASN A 85 -3.57 9.13 -12.64
N ARG A 86 -3.06 10.35 -12.75
CA ARG A 86 -3.19 11.42 -11.76
C ARG A 86 -3.94 12.58 -12.39
N ASP A 87 -4.83 13.19 -11.62
CA ASP A 87 -5.37 14.48 -11.99
C ASP A 87 -4.21 15.49 -11.99
N SER A 88 -4.11 16.28 -13.06
CA SER A 88 -3.02 17.25 -13.28
C SER A 88 -3.29 18.57 -12.58
#